data_AF-A0A269PIT4-F1
#
_entry.id   AF-A0A269PIT4-F1
#
_cell.length_a   1.000
_cell.length_b   1.000
_cell.length_c   1.000
_cell.angle_alpha   90.00
_cell.angle_beta   90.00
_cell.angle_gamma   90.00
#
_symmetry.space_group_name_H-M   'P 1'
#
loop_
_entity.id
_entity.type
_entity.pdbx_description
1 polymer ?
#
loop_
_entity_poly.entity_id
_entity_poly.type
_entity_poly.pdbx_seq_one_letter_code
_entity_poly.pdbx_strand_id
1 'polypeptide(L)'
;MSIHKQVIFATEQQVVNLGFPVTSPLTGKVLPLAEHPEAIFSTGILGCGLAFEITNHKILAPFDGVIEQIKMGGTEVYFKAKNGLRLLVALNIDPIHFPLSGLAIKKHENQTIKAAEPVVHFDLRKIPTPIFASVTVLNHKKLGAIYYSQVQLTAGEDILFKITAKKH
;
A
#
# COMPACT_ATOMS: atom_id res chain seq x y z
N MET A 1 -1.26 22.17 8.48
CA MET A 1 -2.22 21.78 7.42
C MET A 1 -2.33 20.26 7.44
N SER A 2 -3.46 19.73 7.89
CA SER A 2 -3.62 18.30 8.22
C SER A 2 -3.41 17.40 6.99
N ILE A 3 -2.51 16.42 7.16
CA ILE A 3 -2.09 15.40 6.18
C ILE A 3 -3.32 14.63 5.63
N HIS A 4 -4.38 14.54 6.45
CA HIS A 4 -5.66 13.90 6.12
C HIS A 4 -6.45 14.57 4.99
N LYS A 5 -6.20 15.85 4.65
CA LYS A 5 -6.97 16.53 3.59
C LYS A 5 -6.61 16.09 2.17
N GLN A 6 -5.52 15.35 1.99
CA GLN A 6 -5.02 14.96 0.66
C GLN A 6 -5.57 13.61 0.18
N VAL A 7 -6.06 12.75 1.10
CA VAL A 7 -6.70 11.47 0.77
C VAL A 7 -8.21 11.66 0.83
N ILE A 8 -8.89 11.41 -0.30
CA ILE A 8 -10.29 11.78 -0.49
C ILE A 8 -11.07 10.54 -0.92
N PHE A 9 -12.12 10.20 -0.18
CA PHE A 9 -13.09 9.23 -0.64
C PHE A 9 -13.97 9.85 -1.71
N ALA A 10 -14.10 9.20 -2.86
CA ALA A 10 -14.93 9.65 -3.96
C ALA A 10 -15.59 8.45 -4.65
N THR A 11 -16.72 8.66 -5.32
CA THR A 11 -17.40 7.60 -6.08
C THR A 11 -16.55 7.14 -7.27
N GLU A 12 -16.75 5.90 -7.73
CA GLU A 12 -16.01 5.35 -8.89
C GLU A 12 -16.13 6.22 -10.14
N GLN A 13 -17.33 6.76 -10.38
CA GLN A 13 -17.61 7.67 -11.50
C GLN A 13 -16.78 8.96 -11.42
N GLN A 14 -16.54 9.48 -10.22
CA GLN A 14 -15.74 10.70 -10.02
C GLN A 14 -14.25 10.45 -10.29
N VAL A 15 -13.77 9.21 -10.17
CA VAL A 15 -12.34 8.89 -10.21
C VAL A 15 -11.89 8.15 -11.47
N VAL A 16 -12.82 7.71 -12.32
CA VAL A 16 -12.55 6.83 -13.48
C VAL A 16 -11.42 7.35 -14.39
N ASN A 17 -11.41 8.66 -14.67
CA ASN A 17 -10.42 9.33 -15.54
C ASN A 17 -9.42 10.21 -14.78
N LEU A 18 -9.26 10.01 -13.47
CA LEU A 18 -8.35 10.81 -12.66
C LEU A 18 -6.96 10.19 -12.57
N GLY A 19 -5.96 10.98 -12.97
CA GLY A 19 -4.57 10.80 -12.53
C GLY A 19 -3.95 9.44 -12.83
N PHE A 20 -2.91 9.12 -12.07
CA PHE A 20 -2.18 7.86 -12.17
C PHE A 20 -2.88 6.78 -11.31
N PRO A 21 -3.23 5.61 -11.89
CA PRO A 21 -3.82 4.51 -11.15
C PRO A 21 -2.77 3.73 -10.35
N VAL A 22 -3.15 3.32 -9.14
CA VAL A 22 -2.38 2.44 -8.27
C VAL A 22 -3.24 1.23 -7.96
N THR A 23 -2.86 0.06 -8.48
CA THR A 23 -3.54 -1.21 -8.21
C THR A 23 -3.32 -1.62 -6.76
N SER A 24 -4.33 -2.23 -6.14
CA SER A 24 -4.23 -2.67 -4.75
C SER A 24 -3.14 -3.74 -4.60
N PRO A 25 -2.15 -3.54 -3.71
CA PRO A 25 -1.13 -4.54 -3.44
C PRO A 25 -1.63 -5.65 -2.51
N LEU A 26 -2.77 -5.43 -1.84
CA LEU A 26 -3.33 -6.25 -0.77
C LEU A 26 -4.83 -6.49 -1.00
N THR A 27 -5.34 -7.62 -0.52
CA THR A 27 -6.79 -7.90 -0.47
C THR A 27 -7.24 -7.66 0.95
N GLY A 28 -8.34 -6.94 1.13
CA GLY A 28 -8.87 -6.68 2.45
C GLY A 28 -9.81 -5.50 2.53
N LYS A 29 -10.23 -5.22 3.75
CA LYS A 29 -11.01 -4.04 4.08
C LYS A 29 -10.08 -2.85 4.25
N VAL A 30 -10.48 -1.72 3.69
CA VAL A 30 -9.73 -0.47 3.70
C VAL A 30 -10.30 0.46 4.77
N LEU A 31 -9.40 1.10 5.51
CA LEU A 31 -9.72 2.03 6.59
C LEU A 31 -8.90 3.32 6.44
N PRO A 32 -9.37 4.44 7.01
CA PRO A 32 -8.54 5.62 7.20
C PRO A 32 -7.21 5.25 7.85
N LEU A 33 -6.10 5.83 7.38
CA LEU A 33 -4.78 5.55 7.96
C LEU A 33 -4.72 5.86 9.47
N ALA A 34 -5.53 6.82 9.94
CA ALA A 34 -5.66 7.19 11.35
C ALA A 34 -6.17 6.05 12.25
N GLU A 35 -6.82 5.02 11.69
CA GLU A 35 -7.27 3.84 12.41
C GLU A 35 -6.18 2.76 12.52
N HIS A 36 -5.01 2.98 11.91
CA HIS A 36 -3.89 2.05 12.04
C HIS A 36 -3.40 2.00 13.50
N PRO A 37 -3.14 0.81 14.07
CA PRO A 37 -2.75 0.67 15.49
C PRO A 37 -1.39 1.30 15.81
N GLU A 38 -0.44 1.29 14.87
CA GLU A 38 0.86 1.93 15.07
C GLU A 38 0.87 3.43 14.75
N ALA A 39 1.38 4.22 15.69
CA ALA A 39 1.47 5.68 15.61
C ALA A 39 2.26 6.20 14.40
N ILE A 40 3.30 5.47 13.96
CA ILE A 40 4.12 5.88 12.81
C ILE A 40 3.30 5.95 11.51
N PHE A 41 2.22 5.19 11.42
CA PHE A 41 1.27 5.23 10.32
C PHE A 41 0.07 6.14 10.64
N SER A 42 -0.58 5.98 11.79
CA SER A 42 -1.83 6.72 12.09
C SER A 42 -1.66 8.23 12.21
N THR A 43 -0.47 8.68 12.61
CA THR A 43 -0.14 10.12 12.62
C THR A 43 0.14 10.69 11.24
N GLY A 44 0.39 9.83 10.24
CA GLY A 44 0.77 10.23 8.88
C GLY A 44 2.18 10.80 8.75
N ILE A 45 3.06 10.61 9.75
CA ILE A 45 4.42 11.19 9.73
C ILE A 45 5.27 10.68 8.55
N LEU A 46 5.09 9.41 8.15
CA LEU A 46 5.76 8.82 6.99
C LEU A 46 5.16 9.28 5.65
N GLY A 47 3.87 9.62 5.65
CA GLY A 47 3.12 9.91 4.44
C GLY A 47 1.61 9.83 4.67
N CYS A 48 0.85 10.01 3.60
CA CYS A 48 -0.59 9.76 3.60
C CYS A 48 -0.90 8.46 2.86
N GLY A 49 -2.04 7.85 3.18
CA GLY A 49 -2.36 6.53 2.65
C GLY A 49 -3.62 5.97 3.30
N LEU A 50 -3.73 4.65 3.29
CA LEU A 50 -4.83 3.91 3.89
C LEU A 50 -4.31 2.74 4.71
N ALA A 51 -5.04 2.42 5.77
CA ALA A 51 -4.85 1.20 6.54
C ALA A 51 -5.67 0.08 5.90
N PHE A 52 -5.26 -1.16 6.16
CA PHE A 52 -5.92 -2.36 5.70
C PHE A 52 -6.12 -3.34 6.85
N GLU A 53 -7.27 -3.99 6.90
CA GLU A 53 -7.43 -5.30 7.52
C GLU A 53 -7.31 -6.35 6.40
N ILE A 54 -6.15 -7.00 6.29
CA ILE A 54 -5.85 -7.87 5.15
C ILE A 54 -6.38 -9.29 5.33
N THR A 55 -6.70 -9.92 4.20
CA THR A 55 -7.16 -11.32 4.14
C THR A 55 -6.35 -12.17 3.17
N ASN A 56 -5.50 -11.56 2.34
CA ASN A 56 -4.59 -12.31 1.47
C ASN A 56 -3.24 -12.60 2.13
N HIS A 57 -2.46 -13.44 1.45
CA HIS A 57 -1.21 -14.00 1.92
C HIS A 57 -0.03 -13.62 1.02
N LYS A 58 -0.13 -12.45 0.35
CA LYS A 58 0.85 -11.95 -0.61
C LYS A 58 0.83 -10.43 -0.73
N ILE A 59 1.97 -9.84 -1.07
CA ILE A 59 2.10 -8.46 -1.54
C ILE A 59 2.30 -8.50 -3.05
N LEU A 60 1.47 -7.76 -3.78
CA LEU A 60 1.62 -7.56 -5.21
C LEU A 60 2.21 -6.18 -5.52
N ALA A 61 2.84 -6.06 -6.68
CA ALA A 61 3.31 -4.81 -7.22
C ALA A 61 2.12 -3.88 -7.54
N PRO A 62 2.10 -2.65 -7.00
CA PRO A 62 0.97 -1.74 -7.16
C PRO A 62 0.94 -1.02 -8.53
N PHE A 63 2.04 -1.05 -9.27
CA PHE A 63 2.22 -0.40 -10.55
C PHE A 63 3.49 -0.91 -11.26
N ASP A 64 3.69 -0.48 -12.51
CA ASP A 64 4.95 -0.64 -13.23
C ASP A 64 6.06 0.23 -12.63
N GLY A 65 7.19 -0.36 -12.30
CA GLY A 65 8.27 0.35 -11.62
C GLY A 65 9.42 -0.53 -11.18
N VAL A 66 9.98 -0.20 -10.02
CA VAL A 66 11.06 -0.94 -9.36
C VAL A 66 10.78 -1.11 -7.87
N ILE A 67 11.33 -2.16 -7.29
CA ILE A 67 11.42 -2.31 -5.83
C ILE A 67 12.64 -1.52 -5.36
N GLU A 68 12.43 -0.45 -4.59
CA GLU A 68 13.54 0.32 -4.03
C GLU A 68 14.20 -0.41 -2.86
N GLN A 69 13.39 -1.02 -1.99
CA GLN A 69 13.90 -1.64 -0.77
C GLN A 69 12.92 -2.68 -0.22
N ILE A 70 13.45 -3.71 0.43
CA ILE A 70 12.69 -4.68 1.22
C ILE A 70 13.28 -4.71 2.63
N LYS A 71 12.43 -4.49 3.63
CA LYS A 71 12.81 -4.46 5.06
C LYS A 71 12.00 -5.46 5.87
N MET A 72 12.41 -5.62 7.14
CA MET A 72 11.72 -6.44 8.13
C MET A 72 11.47 -7.87 7.65
N GLY A 73 12.47 -8.44 6.95
CA GLY A 73 12.39 -9.79 6.40
C GLY A 73 11.34 -9.98 5.30
N GLY A 74 10.81 -8.92 4.69
CA GLY A 74 9.83 -9.00 3.60
C GLY A 74 8.45 -8.41 3.91
N THR A 75 8.20 -7.98 5.16
CA THR A 75 6.91 -7.38 5.55
C THR A 75 6.81 -5.89 5.25
N GLU A 76 7.92 -5.23 4.92
CA GLU A 76 7.96 -3.85 4.43
C GLU A 76 8.57 -3.81 3.04
N VAL A 77 7.81 -3.31 2.06
CA VAL A 77 8.24 -3.20 0.67
C VAL A 77 8.07 -1.77 0.16
N TYR A 78 9.16 -1.20 -0.33
CA TYR A 78 9.21 0.14 -0.90
C TYR A 78 9.23 0.03 -2.42
N PHE A 79 8.23 0.65 -3.05
CA PHE A 79 8.05 0.69 -4.50
C PHE A 79 8.29 2.08 -5.05
N LYS A 80 8.86 2.15 -6.25
CA LYS A 80 8.97 3.39 -7.02
C LYS A 80 8.48 3.20 -8.44
N ALA A 81 7.49 3.99 -8.82
CA ALA A 81 6.98 4.03 -10.18
C ALA A 81 7.90 4.85 -11.09
N LYS A 82 7.78 4.66 -12.41
CA LYS A 82 8.54 5.42 -13.42
C LYS A 82 8.27 6.93 -13.36
N ASN A 83 7.05 7.34 -12.95
CA ASN A 83 6.68 8.74 -12.77
C ASN A 83 7.20 9.34 -11.43
N GLY A 84 7.97 8.58 -10.65
CA GLY A 84 8.56 9.03 -9.40
C GLY A 84 7.65 8.87 -8.17
N LEU A 85 6.43 8.35 -8.29
CA LEU A 85 5.60 7.98 -7.14
C LEU A 85 6.34 6.94 -6.27
N ARG A 86 6.34 7.15 -4.95
CA ARG A 86 6.94 6.22 -3.98
C ARG A 86 5.89 5.70 -3.01
N LEU A 87 5.79 4.39 -2.90
CA LEU A 87 4.80 3.70 -2.07
C LEU A 87 5.50 2.77 -1.08
N LEU A 88 5.03 2.75 0.16
CA LEU A 88 5.37 1.74 1.16
C LEU A 88 4.16 0.84 1.38
N VAL A 89 4.38 -0.46 1.29
CA VAL A 89 3.45 -1.49 1.78
C VAL A 89 4.07 -2.12 3.01
N ALA A 90 3.41 -2.03 4.17
CA ALA A 90 3.93 -2.54 5.43
C ALA A 90 2.88 -3.38 6.15
N LEU A 91 3.24 -4.59 6.58
CA LEU A 91 2.39 -5.43 7.44
C LEU A 91 2.72 -5.15 8.90
N ASN A 92 1.69 -4.92 9.72
CA ASN A 92 1.84 -4.86 11.17
C ASN A 92 1.70 -6.26 11.76
N ILE A 93 2.84 -6.93 11.95
CA ILE A 93 2.94 -8.26 12.54
C ILE A 93 3.80 -8.16 13.80
N ASP A 94 3.31 -8.71 14.90
CA ASP A 94 4.08 -8.79 16.15
C ASP A 94 5.42 -9.49 15.90
N PRO A 95 6.54 -8.91 16.38
CA PRO A 95 7.85 -9.50 16.19
C PRO A 95 8.04 -10.94 16.68
N ILE A 96 7.21 -11.41 17.62
CA ILE A 96 7.21 -12.79 18.10
C ILE A 96 6.96 -13.81 16.98
N HIS A 97 6.32 -13.38 15.89
CA HIS A 97 6.02 -14.22 14.73
C HIS A 97 7.12 -14.20 13.67
N PHE A 98 8.26 -13.54 13.90
CA PHE A 98 9.37 -13.58 12.95
C PHE A 98 10.33 -14.76 13.18
N PRO A 99 10.88 -15.34 12.09
CA PRO A 99 10.52 -15.07 10.69
C PRO A 99 9.13 -15.60 10.36
N LEU A 100 8.40 -14.86 9.53
CA LEU A 100 7.02 -15.22 9.22
C LEU A 100 6.97 -16.55 8.46
N SER A 101 6.02 -17.42 8.83
CA SER A 101 5.91 -18.74 8.22
C SER A 101 5.59 -18.62 6.73
N GLY A 102 6.20 -19.49 5.90
CA GLY A 102 5.98 -19.49 4.45
C GLY A 102 6.44 -18.23 3.73
N LEU A 103 7.24 -17.37 4.39
CA LEU A 103 7.71 -16.13 3.77
C LEU A 103 8.65 -16.45 2.60
N ALA A 104 8.32 -15.90 1.44
CA ALA A 104 9.11 -16.05 0.22
C ALA A 104 9.10 -14.73 -0.57
N ILE A 105 10.27 -14.12 -0.69
CA ILE A 105 10.51 -12.97 -1.57
C ILE A 105 10.66 -13.48 -3.00
N LYS A 106 9.78 -13.05 -3.90
CA LYS A 106 9.76 -13.43 -5.32
C LYS A 106 10.48 -12.41 -6.21
N LYS A 107 10.55 -11.17 -5.75
CA LYS A 107 11.24 -10.07 -6.41
C LYS A 107 12.10 -9.32 -5.40
N HIS A 108 13.33 -9.03 -5.80
CA HIS A 108 14.34 -8.42 -4.93
C HIS A 108 14.51 -6.93 -5.22
N GLU A 109 15.24 -6.26 -4.33
CA GLU A 109 15.61 -4.86 -4.51
C GLU A 109 16.26 -4.59 -5.88
N ASN A 110 15.99 -3.41 -6.43
CA ASN A 110 16.42 -2.95 -7.75
C ASN A 110 15.83 -3.72 -8.95
N GLN A 111 14.99 -4.74 -8.73
CA GLN A 111 14.31 -5.42 -9.82
C GLN A 111 13.12 -4.61 -10.33
N THR A 112 12.88 -4.73 -11.65
CA THR A 112 11.68 -4.19 -12.29
C THR A 112 10.47 -5.08 -12.01
N ILE A 113 9.32 -4.41 -11.91
CA ILE A 113 8.02 -5.03 -11.62
C ILE A 113 6.98 -4.48 -12.58
N LYS A 114 5.97 -5.29 -12.88
CA LYS A 114 4.72 -4.87 -13.50
C LYS A 114 3.59 -4.83 -12.48
N ALA A 115 2.57 -4.02 -12.72
CA ALA A 115 1.37 -4.03 -11.88
C ALA A 115 0.81 -5.46 -11.70
N ALA A 116 0.32 -5.76 -10.50
CA ALA A 116 -0.19 -7.06 -10.04
C ALA A 116 0.84 -8.21 -9.98
N GLU A 117 2.12 -7.97 -10.29
CA GLU A 117 3.15 -9.00 -10.20
C GLU A 117 3.42 -9.41 -8.73
N PRO A 118 3.54 -10.72 -8.40
CA PRO A 118 3.85 -11.15 -7.03
C PRO A 118 5.23 -10.72 -6.55
N VAL A 119 5.29 -10.13 -5.36
CA VAL A 119 6.55 -9.61 -4.77
C VAL A 119 6.94 -10.42 -3.53
N VAL A 120 6.01 -10.60 -2.61
CA VAL A 120 6.22 -11.41 -1.39
C VAL A 120 5.04 -12.33 -1.19
N HIS A 121 5.30 -13.58 -0.81
CA HIS A 121 4.33 -14.51 -0.27
C HIS A 121 4.61 -14.77 1.20
N PHE A 122 3.58 -15.08 1.96
CA PHE A 122 3.66 -15.41 3.38
C PHE A 122 2.49 -16.30 3.80
N ASP A 123 2.51 -16.84 5.02
CA ASP A 123 1.40 -17.58 5.63
C ASP A 123 0.92 -16.86 6.89
N LEU A 124 -0.37 -16.49 6.90
CA LEU A 124 -1.01 -15.77 8.00
C LEU A 124 -1.80 -16.68 8.95
N ARG A 125 -1.90 -17.99 8.69
CA ARG A 125 -2.79 -18.90 9.46
C ARG A 125 -2.47 -18.98 10.96
N LYS A 126 -1.24 -18.63 11.35
CA LYS A 126 -0.77 -18.63 12.74
C LYS A 126 -0.80 -17.25 13.40
N ILE A 127 -1.24 -16.22 12.68
CA ILE A 127 -1.28 -14.84 13.16
C ILE A 127 -2.70 -14.52 13.63
N PRO A 128 -2.88 -13.95 14.83
CA PRO A 128 -4.19 -13.49 15.29
C PRO A 128 -4.80 -12.45 14.34
N THR A 129 -6.11 -12.52 14.11
CA THR A 129 -6.85 -11.54 13.32
C THR A 129 -7.56 -10.51 14.23
N PRO A 130 -7.83 -9.29 13.72
CA PRO A 130 -7.50 -8.77 12.39
C PRO A 130 -6.00 -8.51 12.20
N ILE A 131 -5.52 -8.68 10.97
CA ILE A 131 -4.13 -8.43 10.59
C ILE A 131 -4.08 -7.07 9.89
N PHE A 132 -3.43 -6.11 10.53
CA PHE A 132 -3.33 -4.76 10.00
C PHE A 132 -2.16 -4.62 9.04
N ALA A 133 -2.34 -3.79 8.02
CA ALA A 133 -1.29 -3.34 7.13
C ALA A 133 -1.53 -1.88 6.76
N SER A 134 -0.54 -1.27 6.09
CA SER A 134 -0.68 0.04 5.51
C SER A 134 -0.17 0.09 4.08
N VAL A 135 -0.78 0.96 3.29
CA VAL A 135 -0.27 1.37 1.98
C VAL A 135 -0.12 2.89 1.99
N THR A 136 1.13 3.35 2.03
CA THR A 136 1.49 4.75 2.32
C THR A 136 2.25 5.39 1.15
N VAL A 137 1.80 6.57 0.73
CA VAL A 137 2.45 7.42 -0.28
C VAL A 137 3.49 8.32 0.39
N LEU A 138 4.77 7.99 0.16
CA LEU A 138 5.90 8.61 0.87
C LEU A 138 6.23 10.02 0.37
N ASN A 139 5.97 10.31 -0.91
CA ASN A 139 6.28 11.61 -1.53
C ASN A 139 5.04 12.48 -1.82
N HIS A 140 3.98 12.32 -1.02
CA HIS A 140 2.68 12.99 -1.18
C HIS A 140 2.76 14.52 -1.36
N LYS A 141 3.71 15.21 -0.71
CA LYS A 141 3.88 16.67 -0.84
C LYS A 141 4.15 17.16 -2.27
N LYS A 142 4.65 16.27 -3.15
CA LYS A 142 4.93 16.54 -4.56
C LYS A 142 3.76 16.19 -5.50
N LEU A 143 2.67 15.65 -4.95
CA LEU A 143 1.54 15.13 -5.70
C LEU A 143 0.30 16.00 -5.48
N GLY A 144 -0.72 15.79 -6.32
CA GLY A 144 -2.05 16.34 -6.13
C GLY A 144 -2.87 15.52 -5.13
N ALA A 145 -4.18 15.50 -5.32
CA ALA A 145 -5.09 14.73 -4.48
C ALA A 145 -4.96 13.22 -4.75
N ILE A 146 -5.17 12.43 -3.70
CA ILE A 146 -5.15 10.96 -3.73
C ILE A 146 -6.59 10.51 -3.47
N TYR A 147 -7.21 9.89 -4.46
CA TYR A 147 -8.58 9.42 -4.36
C TYR A 147 -8.61 7.92 -4.15
N TYR A 148 -9.56 7.45 -3.35
CA TYR A 148 -9.96 6.05 -3.25
C TYR A 148 -11.49 5.96 -3.31
N SER A 149 -12.03 4.85 -3.81
CA SER A 149 -13.47 4.72 -4.09
C SER A 149 -14.10 3.46 -3.53
N GLN A 150 -13.32 2.54 -2.97
CA GLN A 150 -13.80 1.27 -2.45
C GLN A 150 -13.26 1.04 -1.03
N VAL A 151 -14.06 0.33 -0.23
CA VAL A 151 -13.74 -0.04 1.16
C VAL A 151 -13.38 -1.52 1.31
N GLN A 152 -13.54 -2.29 0.23
CA GLN A 152 -13.14 -3.69 0.12
C GLN A 152 -12.41 -3.81 -1.22
N LEU A 153 -11.19 -4.34 -1.20
CA LEU A 153 -10.34 -4.45 -2.40
C LEU A 153 -9.80 -5.87 -2.55
N THR A 154 -9.55 -6.26 -3.79
CA THR A 154 -8.88 -7.48 -4.22
C THR A 154 -7.52 -7.13 -4.82
N ALA A 155 -6.45 -7.73 -4.26
CA ALA A 155 -5.09 -7.48 -4.71
C ALA A 155 -4.90 -7.80 -6.19
N GLY A 156 -4.32 -6.86 -6.95
CA GLY A 156 -4.00 -7.05 -8.36
C GLY A 156 -5.17 -6.84 -9.32
N GLU A 157 -6.40 -6.71 -8.80
CA GLU A 157 -7.61 -6.53 -9.59
C GLU A 157 -8.15 -5.11 -9.41
N ASP A 158 -8.37 -4.70 -8.17
CA ASP A 158 -8.99 -3.41 -7.87
C ASP A 158 -7.97 -2.25 -7.80
N ILE A 159 -8.46 -1.04 -8.07
CA ILE A 159 -7.66 0.18 -7.96
C ILE A 159 -7.78 0.74 -6.54
N LEU A 160 -6.66 0.82 -5.84
CA LEU A 160 -6.57 1.42 -4.51
C LEU A 160 -6.58 2.94 -4.58
N PHE A 161 -5.71 3.51 -5.43
CA PHE A 161 -5.60 4.97 -5.56
C PHE A 161 -5.71 5.45 -7.00
N LYS A 162 -6.31 6.63 -7.14
CA LYS A 162 -6.15 7.52 -8.29
C LYS A 162 -5.44 8.78 -7.83
N ILE A 163 -4.23 9.04 -8.31
CA ILE A 163 -3.38 10.13 -7.81
C ILE A 163 -3.22 11.20 -8.88
N THR A 164 -3.69 12.42 -8.61
CA THR A 164 -3.56 13.53 -9.56
C THR A 164 -2.19 14.19 -9.48
N ALA A 165 -1.78 14.85 -10.58
CA ALA A 165 -0.60 15.71 -10.56
C ALA A 165 -0.85 16.95 -9.70
N LYS A 166 0.20 17.48 -9.09
CA LYS A 166 0.12 18.73 -8.36
C LYS A 166 -0.14 19.86 -9.37
N LYS A 167 -1.22 20.62 -9.18
CA LYS A 167 -1.46 21.83 -9.98
C LYS A 167 -0.47 22.90 -9.53
N HIS A 168 0.25 23.48 -10.49
CA HIS A 168 1.13 24.62 -10.29
C HIS A 168 0.32 25.90 -10.07
#